data_AF-A0A9W8AA83-F1
#
_entry.id   AF-A0A9W8AA83-F1
#
_cell.length_a   1.000
_cell.length_b   1.000
_cell.length_c   1.000
_cell.angle_alpha   90.00
_cell.angle_beta   90.00
_cell.angle_gamma   90.00
#
_symmetry.space_group_name_H-M   'P 1'
#
loop_
_entity.id
_entity.type
_entity.pdbx_description
1 polymer ?
#
loop_
_entity_poly.entity_id
_entity_poly.type
_entity_poly.pdbx_seq_one_letter_code
_entity_poly.pdbx_strand_id
1 'polypeptide(L)'
;MSTKRKPGSDFICKVRYTNALPELPFPPKLLTASTDDYHQDLCRHRTVSLAERLPFPLYADADLGMPLDLILLNAFDDSHSPTAPVYELDPADAELLTPPVAEGAAARARAGAVTWLRRTEYIASDLGRTSSRTAATAPRGRTPAVPTSTADISRRGQIATIDRTFEWAAGLGAEGLDTWRHPTRPGVHAVASYSVLPNTAAWESTFSYCTFDTAPAVETTQDADDLVLLRPTPSGTEPQGYYIAAYVPDEVSATSLRKRRRTGESAGPSDSEPLYFRHGRDFTCEKQVFPDLTQLDFALGSDGTALYVPVSSRLALRKKRAARRRTSAYGSLRDELEDVIAPAALEVSLEPNTGDAAS
;
A
#
# COMPACT_ATOMS: atom_id res chain seq x y z
N MET A 1 80.18 2.29 49.39
CA MET A 1 80.12 1.87 47.98
C MET A 1 79.03 2.67 47.28
N SER A 2 79.43 3.71 46.54
CA SER A 2 78.53 4.52 45.71
C SER A 2 78.61 3.98 44.28
N THR A 3 77.52 3.39 43.79
CA THR A 3 77.44 2.89 42.42
C THR A 3 77.30 4.09 41.47
N LYS A 4 78.30 4.29 40.60
CA LYS A 4 78.31 5.36 39.60
C LYS A 4 77.10 5.18 38.66
N ARG A 5 76.05 5.99 38.85
CA ARG A 5 74.88 6.03 37.95
C ARG A 5 75.32 6.59 36.59
N LYS A 6 74.91 5.95 35.50
CA LYS A 6 75.22 6.41 34.14
C LYS A 6 74.57 7.79 33.91
N PRO A 7 75.31 8.82 33.48
CA PRO A 7 74.72 10.10 33.14
C PRO A 7 73.75 9.91 31.98
N GLY A 8 72.49 10.29 32.18
CA GLY A 8 71.38 10.09 31.23
C GLY A 8 70.31 9.09 31.66
N SER A 9 70.42 8.46 32.84
CA SER A 9 69.38 7.57 33.40
C SER A 9 68.44 8.25 34.41
N ASP A 10 68.38 9.59 34.44
CA ASP A 10 67.48 10.31 35.33
C ASP A 10 66.09 10.47 34.70
N PHE A 11 65.05 10.32 35.51
CA PHE A 11 63.67 10.36 35.03
C PHE A 11 63.30 11.77 34.54
N ILE A 12 63.09 11.91 33.24
CA ILE A 12 62.71 13.18 32.61
C ILE A 12 61.21 13.43 32.85
N CYS A 13 60.89 14.11 33.95
CA CYS A 13 59.54 14.59 34.24
C CYS A 13 59.44 16.09 33.93
N LYS A 14 58.60 16.47 32.96
CA LYS A 14 58.29 17.89 32.70
C LYS A 14 57.36 18.40 33.81
N VAL A 15 57.91 19.13 34.77
CA VAL A 15 57.12 19.78 35.83
C VAL A 15 56.24 20.85 35.20
N ARG A 16 54.92 20.73 35.36
CA ARG A 16 53.94 21.74 34.95
C ARG A 16 53.18 22.19 36.18
N TYR A 17 53.25 23.48 36.48
CA TYR A 17 52.40 24.09 37.51
C TYR A 17 51.06 24.41 36.87
N THR A 18 49.97 23.84 37.40
CA THR A 18 48.61 24.13 36.95
C THR A 18 47.78 24.59 38.14
N ASN A 19 46.97 25.62 37.93
CA ASN A 19 45.99 26.12 38.90
C ASN A 19 44.60 25.91 38.30
N ALA A 20 44.08 24.69 38.40
CA ALA A 20 42.75 24.37 37.88
C ALA A 20 41.69 25.07 38.74
N LEU A 21 40.75 25.74 38.08
CA LEU A 21 39.63 26.39 38.77
C LEU A 21 38.66 25.33 39.31
N PRO A 22 38.02 25.56 40.48
CA PRO A 22 37.02 24.65 41.00
C PRO A 22 35.77 24.63 40.13
N GLU A 23 35.05 23.52 40.18
CA GLU A 23 33.76 23.36 39.49
C GLU A 23 32.72 24.34 40.03
N LEU A 24 31.75 24.71 39.18
CA LEU A 24 30.72 25.67 39.54
C LEU A 24 29.81 25.09 40.65
N PRO A 25 29.62 25.81 41.78
CA PRO A 25 29.01 25.27 43.00
C PRO A 25 27.47 25.31 42.99
N PHE A 26 26.81 25.39 41.84
CA PHE A 26 25.37 25.67 41.74
C PHE A 26 24.57 24.47 41.23
N PRO A 27 24.35 23.41 42.05
CA PRO A 27 23.37 22.39 41.72
C PRO A 27 21.93 22.95 41.85
N PRO A 28 20.95 22.36 41.15
CA PRO A 28 19.56 22.80 41.22
C PRO A 28 18.99 22.63 42.64
N LYS A 29 18.18 23.59 43.09
CA LYS A 29 17.56 23.57 44.41
C LYS A 29 16.28 22.72 44.38
N LEU A 30 16.23 21.68 45.20
CA LEU A 30 15.01 20.89 45.41
C LEU A 30 14.07 21.63 46.37
N LEU A 31 12.78 21.68 46.02
CA LEU A 31 11.75 22.26 46.87
C LEU A 31 11.01 21.16 47.61
N THR A 32 10.78 21.35 48.91
CA THR A 32 9.94 20.48 49.72
C THR A 32 8.47 20.77 49.46
N ALA A 33 7.73 19.81 48.90
CA ALA A 33 6.28 19.87 48.81
C ALA A 33 5.65 19.48 50.16
N SER A 34 4.57 20.16 50.58
CA SER A 34 3.84 19.84 51.80
C SER A 34 2.97 18.59 51.60
N THR A 35 3.16 17.58 52.45
CA THR A 35 2.44 16.29 52.37
C THR A 35 1.30 16.18 53.40
N ASP A 36 1.04 17.24 54.18
CA ASP A 36 0.10 17.20 55.31
C ASP A 36 -1.33 16.85 54.89
N ASP A 37 -1.80 17.39 53.75
CA ASP A 37 -3.14 17.11 53.23
C ASP A 37 -3.31 15.64 52.84
N TYR A 38 -2.27 15.03 52.26
CA TYR A 38 -2.26 13.63 51.84
C TYR A 38 -2.34 12.67 53.04
N HIS A 39 -1.66 12.99 54.13
CA HIS A 39 -1.69 12.18 55.35
C HIS A 39 -3.04 12.26 56.07
N GLN A 40 -3.72 13.41 56.06
CA GLN A 40 -5.04 13.55 56.66
C GLN A 40 -6.12 12.77 55.91
N ASP A 41 -6.04 12.71 54.59
CA ASP A 41 -7.00 11.96 53.76
C ASP A 41 -6.87 10.44 53.92
N LEU A 42 -5.65 9.92 54.12
CA LEU A 42 -5.40 8.49 54.34
C LEU A 42 -5.87 7.97 55.70
N CYS A 43 -5.85 8.81 56.74
CA CYS A 43 -6.16 8.41 58.11
C CYS A 43 -7.65 8.53 58.49
N ARG A 44 -8.50 9.07 57.60
CA ARG A 44 -9.95 9.08 57.82
C ARG A 44 -10.53 7.72 57.45
N HIS A 45 -10.68 6.83 58.43
CA HIS A 45 -11.43 5.58 58.32
C HIS A 45 -12.91 5.84 58.03
N ARG A 46 -13.23 6.16 56.79
CA ARG A 46 -14.59 6.18 56.26
C ARG A 46 -14.85 4.81 55.67
N THR A 47 -15.98 4.18 56.00
CA THR A 47 -16.47 3.03 55.25
C THR A 47 -16.61 3.48 53.79
N VAL A 48 -15.68 3.01 52.96
CA VAL A 48 -15.57 3.43 51.57
C VAL A 48 -16.86 3.01 50.87
N SER A 49 -17.34 3.79 49.91
CA SER A 49 -18.43 3.38 49.01
C SER A 49 -18.24 1.99 48.39
N LEU A 50 -17.00 1.50 48.38
CA LEU A 50 -16.62 0.14 47.99
C LEU A 50 -17.25 -0.94 48.89
N ALA A 51 -17.30 -0.72 50.20
CA ALA A 51 -17.89 -1.65 51.16
C ALA A 51 -19.42 -1.75 50.98
N GLU A 52 -20.09 -0.65 50.68
CA GLU A 52 -21.53 -0.61 50.41
C GLU A 52 -21.90 -1.21 49.05
N ARG A 53 -20.98 -1.17 48.08
CA ARG A 53 -21.19 -1.70 46.72
C ARG A 53 -20.85 -3.18 46.58
N LEU A 54 -20.36 -3.84 47.63
CA LEU A 54 -20.01 -5.24 47.58
C LEU A 54 -21.30 -6.09 47.49
N PRO A 55 -21.54 -6.85 46.41
CA PRO A 55 -22.68 -7.75 46.36
C PRO A 55 -22.43 -8.91 47.32
N PHE A 56 -23.33 -9.09 48.30
CA PHE A 56 -23.29 -10.24 49.17
C PHE A 56 -23.94 -11.44 48.45
N PRO A 57 -23.23 -12.57 48.29
CA PRO A 57 -23.84 -13.76 47.73
C PRO A 57 -24.93 -14.28 48.69
N LEU A 58 -26.12 -14.55 48.16
CA LEU A 58 -27.23 -15.10 48.93
C LEU A 58 -27.07 -16.63 49.04
N TYR A 59 -26.36 -17.08 50.07
CA TYR A 59 -26.32 -18.50 50.45
C TYR A 59 -27.37 -18.74 51.53
N ALA A 60 -28.52 -19.28 51.15
CA ALA A 60 -29.55 -19.68 52.11
C ALA A 60 -29.14 -20.98 52.82
N ASP A 61 -29.11 -22.09 52.07
CA ASP A 61 -28.73 -23.43 52.52
C ASP A 61 -27.88 -24.15 51.46
N ALA A 62 -27.42 -25.37 51.75
CA ALA A 62 -26.70 -26.22 50.78
C ALA A 62 -27.49 -26.45 49.48
N ASP A 63 -28.82 -26.51 49.58
CA ASP A 63 -29.74 -26.69 48.45
C ASP A 63 -30.30 -25.36 47.90
N LEU A 64 -29.67 -24.23 48.22
CA LEU A 64 -30.08 -22.88 47.78
C LEU A 64 -31.56 -22.55 48.08
N GLY A 65 -32.12 -23.11 49.16
CA GLY A 65 -33.51 -22.91 49.57
C GLY A 65 -34.54 -23.79 48.84
N MET A 66 -34.10 -24.73 48.00
CA MET A 66 -34.96 -25.69 47.30
C MET A 66 -34.63 -27.13 47.74
N PRO A 67 -35.15 -27.61 48.89
CA PRO A 67 -34.82 -28.94 49.40
C PRO A 67 -35.29 -30.04 48.45
N LEU A 68 -34.36 -30.90 48.02
CA LEU A 68 -34.62 -32.00 47.08
C LEU A 68 -34.90 -33.31 47.83
N ASP A 69 -36.11 -33.45 48.37
CA ASP A 69 -36.57 -34.70 48.97
C ASP A 69 -37.58 -35.42 48.06
N LEU A 70 -37.13 -36.50 47.42
CA LEU A 70 -37.92 -37.30 46.49
C LEU A 70 -39.20 -37.88 47.11
N ILE A 71 -39.21 -38.04 48.44
CA ILE A 71 -40.38 -38.52 49.19
C ILE A 71 -41.42 -37.41 49.26
N LEU A 72 -41.02 -36.16 49.55
CA LEU A 72 -41.92 -34.99 49.58
C LEU A 72 -42.41 -34.59 48.19
N LEU A 73 -41.61 -34.86 47.15
CA LEU A 73 -41.97 -34.59 45.75
C LEU A 73 -42.90 -35.66 45.16
N ASN A 74 -43.31 -36.68 45.93
CA ASN A 74 -44.14 -37.80 45.48
C ASN A 74 -43.64 -38.43 44.17
N ALA A 75 -42.32 -38.48 43.97
CA ALA A 75 -41.70 -38.89 42.71
C ALA A 75 -41.92 -40.37 42.37
N PHE A 76 -42.33 -41.16 43.37
CA PHE A 76 -42.62 -42.59 43.25
C PHE A 76 -44.11 -42.91 43.05
N ASP A 77 -44.99 -41.90 43.08
CA ASP A 77 -46.41 -42.08 42.77
C ASP A 77 -46.63 -41.96 41.25
N ASP A 78 -47.14 -43.02 40.62
CA ASP A 78 -47.36 -43.12 39.17
C ASP A 78 -48.32 -42.04 38.60
N SER A 79 -49.06 -41.34 39.47
CA SER A 79 -49.99 -40.26 39.09
C SER A 79 -49.32 -38.94 38.70
N HIS A 80 -48.03 -38.77 39.00
CA HIS A 80 -47.28 -37.53 38.78
C HIS A 80 -46.07 -37.70 37.85
N SER A 81 -46.16 -38.63 36.90
CA SER A 81 -45.20 -38.70 35.79
C SER A 81 -45.11 -37.34 35.06
N PRO A 82 -43.91 -36.81 34.77
CA PRO A 82 -43.69 -35.54 34.07
C PRO A 82 -44.04 -35.62 32.57
N THR A 83 -45.09 -36.36 32.23
CA THR A 83 -45.73 -36.33 30.92
C THR A 83 -46.82 -35.27 31.01
N ALA A 84 -46.43 -34.02 30.78
CA ALA A 84 -47.17 -32.81 31.09
C ALA A 84 -48.66 -32.81 30.65
N PRO A 85 -49.62 -32.52 31.54
CA PRO A 85 -50.79 -31.75 31.14
C PRO A 85 -50.32 -30.31 30.87
N VAL A 86 -50.79 -29.72 29.77
CA VAL A 86 -50.51 -28.33 29.40
C VAL A 86 -51.15 -27.43 30.46
N TYR A 87 -50.36 -26.90 31.40
CA TYR A 87 -50.80 -25.86 32.33
C TYR A 87 -50.74 -24.50 31.64
N GLU A 88 -51.73 -23.64 31.89
CA GLU A 88 -51.66 -22.24 31.48
C GLU A 88 -50.57 -21.54 32.30
N LEU A 89 -49.55 -21.03 31.62
CA LEU A 89 -48.41 -20.36 32.25
C LEU A 89 -48.78 -18.90 32.56
N ASP A 90 -48.53 -18.45 33.79
CA ASP A 90 -48.67 -17.03 34.14
C ASP A 90 -47.68 -16.19 33.30
N PRO A 91 -48.10 -15.04 32.75
CA PRO A 91 -47.17 -14.13 32.06
C PRO A 91 -45.93 -13.75 32.86
N ALA A 92 -45.98 -13.68 34.21
CA ALA A 92 -44.80 -13.40 35.04
C ALA A 92 -43.79 -14.56 35.01
N ASP A 93 -44.28 -15.81 35.02
CA ASP A 93 -43.43 -17.01 34.94
C ASP A 93 -42.87 -17.21 33.53
N ALA A 94 -43.61 -16.79 32.50
CA ALA A 94 -43.16 -16.82 31.11
C ALA A 94 -41.89 -15.96 30.89
N GLU A 95 -41.72 -14.86 31.63
CA GLU A 95 -40.51 -14.03 31.56
C GLU A 95 -39.29 -14.75 32.15
N LEU A 96 -39.46 -15.51 33.23
CA LEU A 96 -38.38 -16.26 33.89
C LEU A 96 -37.82 -17.41 33.04
N LEU A 97 -38.60 -17.91 32.06
CA LEU A 97 -38.16 -18.93 31.11
C LEU A 97 -37.27 -18.36 29.99
N THR A 98 -37.14 -17.03 29.88
CA THR A 98 -36.25 -16.43 28.89
C THR A 98 -34.79 -16.63 29.31
N PRO A 99 -33.94 -17.20 28.43
CA PRO A 99 -32.53 -17.37 28.76
C PRO A 99 -31.88 -16.00 28.95
N PRO A 100 -31.01 -15.82 29.95
CA PRO A 100 -30.38 -14.54 30.20
C PRO A 100 -29.60 -14.09 28.95
N VAL A 101 -29.85 -12.86 28.53
CA VAL A 101 -29.10 -12.24 27.44
C VAL A 101 -27.63 -12.21 27.86
N ALA A 102 -26.75 -12.79 27.04
CA ALA A 102 -25.30 -12.78 27.28
C ALA A 102 -24.82 -11.37 27.61
N GLU A 103 -24.03 -11.25 28.68
CA GLU A 103 -23.53 -9.99 29.21
C GLU A 103 -22.94 -9.13 28.07
N GLY A 104 -23.56 -7.96 27.83
CA GLY A 104 -23.14 -7.02 26.77
C GLY A 104 -24.04 -6.92 25.53
N ALA A 105 -25.02 -7.82 25.31
CA ALA A 105 -25.91 -7.66 24.14
C ALA A 105 -26.85 -6.45 24.26
N ALA A 106 -27.30 -6.12 25.48
CA ALA A 106 -28.13 -4.94 25.74
C ALA A 106 -27.40 -3.59 25.54
N ALA A 107 -26.06 -3.58 25.54
CA ALA A 107 -25.27 -2.37 25.30
C ALA A 107 -25.26 -1.96 23.82
N ARG A 108 -25.45 -2.92 22.89
CA ARG A 108 -25.52 -2.63 21.44
C ARG A 108 -26.78 -1.87 21.03
N ALA A 109 -27.89 -2.04 21.75
CA ALA A 109 -29.16 -1.40 21.41
C ALA A 109 -29.25 0.08 21.83
N ARG A 110 -28.38 0.56 22.74
CA ARG A 110 -28.44 1.92 23.31
C ARG A 110 -27.38 2.89 22.76
N ALA A 111 -26.55 2.47 21.81
CA ALA A 111 -25.56 3.37 21.21
C ALA A 111 -26.24 4.29 20.18
N GLY A 112 -26.88 5.35 20.65
CA GLY A 112 -27.34 6.45 19.80
C GLY A 112 -26.19 6.97 18.95
N ALA A 113 -26.40 7.08 17.64
CA ALA A 113 -25.41 7.59 16.71
C ALA A 113 -25.20 9.09 16.95
N VAL A 114 -24.14 9.45 17.65
CA VAL A 114 -23.76 10.83 17.93
C VAL A 114 -22.90 11.36 16.78
N THR A 115 -23.35 12.42 16.10
CA THR A 115 -22.74 12.94 14.86
C THR A 115 -21.37 13.60 15.03
N TRP A 116 -20.99 13.95 16.26
CA TRP A 116 -19.71 14.59 16.58
C TRP A 116 -18.64 13.62 17.12
N LEU A 117 -19.01 12.38 17.46
CA LEU A 117 -18.08 11.40 18.00
C LEU A 117 -17.66 10.42 16.92
N ARG A 118 -16.42 10.54 16.43
CA ARG A 118 -15.84 9.55 15.52
C ARG A 118 -15.67 8.22 16.26
N ARG A 119 -16.15 7.12 15.65
CA ARG A 119 -15.87 5.77 16.15
C ARG A 119 -14.37 5.53 16.08
N THR A 120 -13.80 5.04 17.17
CA THR A 120 -12.38 4.72 17.22
C THR A 120 -12.08 3.49 16.35
N GLU A 121 -10.93 3.50 15.69
CA GLU A 121 -10.53 2.51 14.67
C GLU A 121 -10.51 1.06 15.19
N TYR A 122 -10.17 0.88 16.46
CA TYR A 122 -10.15 -0.42 17.12
C TYR A 122 -11.56 -0.99 17.38
N ILE A 123 -12.61 -0.17 17.49
CA ILE A 123 -14.00 -0.64 17.63
C ILE A 123 -14.62 -0.96 16.27
N ALA A 124 -14.25 -0.21 15.22
CA ALA A 124 -14.76 -0.42 13.88
C ALA A 124 -14.30 -1.77 13.27
N SER A 125 -13.06 -2.18 13.57
CA SER A 125 -12.50 -3.44 13.06
C SER A 125 -13.10 -4.69 13.70
N ASP A 126 -13.58 -4.63 14.95
CA ASP A 126 -14.20 -5.79 15.62
C ASP A 126 -15.67 -6.02 15.21
N LEU A 127 -16.37 -5.00 14.73
CA LEU A 127 -17.75 -5.17 14.27
C LEU A 127 -17.85 -5.93 12.93
N GLY A 128 -16.82 -5.84 12.08
CA GLY A 128 -16.71 -6.63 10.85
C GLY A 128 -16.32 -8.10 11.08
N ARG A 129 -15.79 -8.44 12.26
CA ARG A 129 -15.29 -9.78 12.59
C ARG A 129 -16.30 -10.67 13.33
N THR A 130 -17.40 -10.10 13.82
CA THR A 130 -18.36 -10.84 14.65
C THR A 130 -19.47 -11.55 13.87
N SER A 131 -19.65 -11.27 12.56
CA SER A 131 -20.66 -11.97 11.74
C SER A 131 -20.17 -13.32 11.18
N SER A 132 -18.91 -13.71 11.42
CA SER A 132 -18.35 -14.98 10.93
C SER A 132 -17.89 -15.94 12.04
N ARG A 133 -18.32 -15.72 13.30
CA ARG A 133 -17.83 -16.50 14.46
C ARG A 133 -18.84 -17.49 15.06
N THR A 134 -19.99 -17.72 14.43
CA THR A 134 -20.79 -18.92 14.71
C THR A 134 -20.31 -20.09 13.85
N ALA A 135 -19.04 -20.45 14.02
CA ALA A 135 -18.49 -21.74 13.65
C ALA A 135 -17.35 -22.04 14.62
N ALA A 136 -17.39 -23.22 15.21
CA ALA A 136 -16.67 -23.66 16.38
C ALA A 136 -15.15 -23.35 16.39
N THR A 137 -14.67 -23.09 17.60
CA THR A 137 -13.27 -23.05 18.01
C THR A 137 -12.47 -24.25 17.48
N ALA A 138 -11.55 -24.00 16.55
CA ALA A 138 -10.39 -24.84 16.28
C ALA A 138 -9.12 -23.96 16.34
N PRO A 139 -8.00 -24.46 16.91
CA PRO A 139 -6.82 -23.65 17.17
C PRO A 139 -6.16 -23.18 15.88
N ARG A 140 -5.66 -21.95 15.96
CA ARG A 140 -4.99 -21.20 14.89
C ARG A 140 -3.80 -21.96 14.31
N GLY A 141 -3.86 -22.20 13.00
CA GLY A 141 -2.73 -22.74 12.25
C GLY A 141 -3.09 -23.24 10.85
N ARG A 142 -4.06 -22.63 10.16
CA ARG A 142 -4.30 -22.89 8.74
C ARG A 142 -4.62 -21.56 8.06
N THR A 143 -3.77 -21.18 7.10
CA THR A 143 -4.16 -20.35 5.97
C THR A 143 -5.53 -20.82 5.45
N PRO A 144 -6.41 -19.94 4.94
CA PRO A 144 -7.63 -20.39 4.30
C PRO A 144 -7.20 -21.39 3.23
N ALA A 145 -7.58 -22.64 3.43
CA ALA A 145 -7.49 -23.64 2.39
C ALA A 145 -8.51 -23.18 1.33
N VAL A 146 -8.04 -22.35 0.40
CA VAL A 146 -8.41 -22.55 -1.00
C VAL A 146 -8.30 -24.07 -1.17
N PRO A 147 -9.35 -24.78 -1.60
CA PRO A 147 -9.13 -26.15 -2.01
C PRO A 147 -8.08 -26.03 -3.10
N THR A 148 -6.83 -26.38 -2.75
CA THR A 148 -5.81 -26.66 -3.72
C THR A 148 -6.31 -27.92 -4.38
N SER A 149 -7.30 -27.78 -5.26
CA SER A 149 -7.48 -28.72 -6.36
C SER A 149 -6.07 -28.88 -6.87
N THR A 150 -5.55 -30.10 -6.79
CA THR A 150 -4.28 -30.47 -7.39
C THR A 150 -4.42 -30.13 -8.86
N ALA A 151 -4.09 -28.89 -9.23
CA ALA A 151 -4.22 -28.40 -10.58
C ALA A 151 -3.34 -29.32 -11.39
N ASP A 152 -3.91 -29.94 -12.41
CA ASP A 152 -3.18 -30.88 -13.23
C ASP A 152 -2.07 -30.11 -13.97
N ILE A 153 -0.83 -30.25 -13.47
CA ILE A 153 0.36 -29.58 -14.01
C ILE A 153 0.82 -30.27 -15.31
N SER A 154 0.20 -31.39 -15.72
CA SER A 154 0.48 -31.98 -17.02
C SER A 154 0.18 -30.99 -18.14
N ARG A 155 0.95 -31.04 -19.23
CA ARG A 155 0.71 -30.17 -20.41
C ARG A 155 -0.74 -30.23 -20.89
N ARG A 156 -1.35 -31.42 -20.87
CA ARG A 156 -2.73 -31.63 -21.28
C ARG A 156 -3.72 -30.99 -20.31
N GLY A 157 -3.48 -31.10 -19.01
CA GLY A 157 -4.26 -30.41 -17.97
C GLY A 157 -4.17 -28.90 -18.08
N GLN A 158 -2.97 -28.36 -18.35
CA GLN A 158 -2.76 -26.93 -18.58
C GLN A 158 -3.52 -26.41 -19.80
N ILE A 159 -3.43 -27.10 -20.95
CA ILE A 159 -4.18 -26.73 -22.16
C ILE A 159 -5.68 -26.73 -21.89
N ALA A 160 -6.22 -27.80 -21.29
CA ALA A 160 -7.64 -27.88 -20.97
C ALA A 160 -8.09 -26.79 -19.98
N THR A 161 -7.21 -26.39 -19.05
CA THR A 161 -7.49 -25.28 -18.13
C THR A 161 -7.52 -23.95 -18.86
N ILE A 162 -6.57 -23.71 -19.78
CA ILE A 162 -6.53 -22.51 -20.63
C ILE A 162 -7.81 -22.42 -21.47
N ASP A 163 -8.17 -23.47 -22.20
CA ASP A 163 -9.36 -23.50 -23.05
C ASP A 163 -10.63 -23.19 -22.25
N ARG A 164 -10.75 -23.79 -21.06
CA ARG A 164 -11.87 -23.53 -20.14
C ARG A 164 -11.98 -22.07 -19.73
N THR A 165 -10.86 -21.35 -19.53
CA THR A 165 -10.91 -19.92 -19.18
C THR A 165 -11.45 -19.07 -20.33
N PHE A 166 -11.11 -19.40 -21.57
CA PHE A 166 -11.63 -18.71 -22.75
C PHE A 166 -13.10 -19.05 -23.01
N GLU A 167 -13.51 -20.31 -22.87
CA GLU A 167 -14.91 -20.72 -22.97
C GLU A 167 -15.78 -20.03 -21.92
N TRP A 168 -15.29 -19.95 -20.68
CA TRP A 168 -15.99 -19.25 -19.60
C TRP A 168 -16.11 -17.75 -19.85
N ALA A 169 -15.05 -17.10 -20.32
CA ALA A 169 -15.08 -15.69 -20.71
C ALA A 169 -16.03 -15.42 -21.87
N ALA A 170 -16.10 -16.32 -22.86
CA ALA A 170 -17.04 -16.23 -23.98
C ALA A 170 -18.50 -16.40 -23.52
N GLY A 171 -18.76 -17.34 -22.61
CA GLY A 171 -20.09 -17.54 -22.01
C GLY A 171 -20.58 -16.30 -21.25
N LEU A 172 -19.70 -15.66 -20.47
CA LEU A 172 -20.01 -14.42 -19.76
C LEU A 172 -20.42 -13.27 -20.69
N GLY A 173 -19.76 -13.14 -21.84
CA GLY A 173 -20.12 -12.15 -22.85
C GLY A 173 -21.54 -12.36 -23.41
N ALA A 174 -22.05 -13.60 -23.40
CA ALA A 174 -23.39 -13.93 -23.86
C ALA A 174 -24.48 -13.74 -22.79
N GLU A 175 -24.15 -13.90 -21.51
CA GLU A 175 -25.13 -13.92 -20.39
C GLU A 175 -25.54 -12.53 -19.86
N GLY A 176 -24.98 -11.45 -20.40
CA GLY A 176 -25.33 -10.06 -20.03
C GLY A 176 -24.86 -9.66 -18.62
N LEU A 177 -24.63 -8.36 -18.41
CA LEU A 177 -24.02 -7.82 -17.18
C LEU A 177 -24.89 -8.01 -15.91
N ASP A 178 -26.22 -8.08 -16.07
CA ASP A 178 -27.17 -8.16 -14.95
C ASP A 178 -27.15 -9.52 -14.22
N THR A 179 -26.70 -10.57 -14.92
CA THR A 179 -26.60 -11.92 -14.35
C THR A 179 -25.39 -12.04 -13.41
N TRP A 180 -24.41 -11.14 -13.53
CA TRP A 180 -23.14 -11.25 -12.83
C TRP A 180 -23.27 -10.85 -11.36
N ARG A 181 -22.80 -11.71 -10.47
CA ARG A 181 -22.80 -11.48 -9.01
C ARG A 181 -21.39 -11.37 -8.48
N HIS A 182 -21.12 -10.33 -7.70
CA HIS A 182 -19.80 -10.17 -7.08
C HIS A 182 -19.57 -11.28 -6.02
N PRO A 183 -18.41 -11.96 -6.04
CA PRO A 183 -18.17 -13.19 -5.26
C PRO A 183 -18.27 -13.01 -3.75
N THR A 184 -17.85 -11.85 -3.22
CA THR A 184 -17.85 -11.55 -1.78
C THR A 184 -19.03 -10.67 -1.33
N ARG A 185 -19.74 -10.02 -2.26
CA ARG A 185 -20.69 -8.94 -1.97
C ARG A 185 -21.88 -9.01 -2.93
N PRO A 186 -22.92 -9.80 -2.63
CA PRO A 186 -24.01 -10.07 -3.57
C PRO A 186 -24.87 -8.83 -3.90
N GLY A 187 -24.74 -7.72 -3.17
CA GLY A 187 -25.47 -6.48 -3.44
C GLY A 187 -24.82 -5.55 -4.48
N VAL A 188 -23.71 -5.95 -5.11
CA VAL A 188 -23.02 -5.15 -6.15
C VAL A 188 -23.27 -5.80 -7.51
N HIS A 189 -23.63 -4.97 -8.50
CA HIS A 189 -23.84 -5.36 -9.90
C HIS A 189 -22.74 -4.80 -10.80
N ALA A 190 -22.48 -5.48 -11.91
CA ALA A 190 -21.52 -5.02 -12.91
C ALA A 190 -22.14 -3.92 -13.79
N VAL A 191 -21.42 -2.81 -13.99
CA VAL A 191 -21.89 -1.67 -14.80
C VAL A 191 -21.36 -1.73 -16.23
N ALA A 192 -20.10 -2.16 -16.40
CA ALA A 192 -19.45 -2.29 -17.69
C ALA A 192 -18.43 -3.42 -17.65
N SER A 193 -18.23 -4.08 -18.79
CA SER A 193 -17.19 -5.09 -19.01
C SER A 193 -16.31 -4.68 -20.18
N TYR A 194 -14.99 -4.81 -20.03
CA TYR A 194 -14.04 -4.54 -21.10
C TYR A 194 -13.34 -5.83 -21.51
N SER A 195 -13.44 -6.18 -22.79
CA SER A 195 -12.75 -7.34 -23.37
C SER A 195 -11.29 -7.00 -23.63
N VAL A 196 -10.37 -7.73 -23.00
CA VAL A 196 -8.92 -7.50 -23.11
C VAL A 196 -8.37 -8.17 -24.36
N LEU A 197 -7.82 -7.40 -25.29
CA LEU A 197 -7.28 -7.85 -26.58
C LEU A 197 -5.85 -7.32 -26.81
N PRO A 198 -4.97 -8.05 -27.51
CA PRO A 198 -3.65 -7.55 -27.86
C PRO A 198 -3.75 -6.41 -28.89
N ASN A 199 -2.94 -5.36 -28.72
CA ASN A 199 -2.81 -4.31 -29.71
C ASN A 199 -1.88 -4.72 -30.87
N THR A 200 -2.45 -5.28 -31.94
CA THR A 200 -1.67 -5.74 -33.11
C THR A 200 -0.92 -4.62 -33.83
N ALA A 201 -1.45 -3.39 -33.84
CA ALA A 201 -0.83 -2.25 -34.54
C ALA A 201 0.44 -1.75 -33.82
N ALA A 202 0.52 -1.91 -32.50
CA ALA A 202 1.66 -1.44 -31.71
C ALA A 202 2.74 -2.50 -31.46
N TRP A 203 2.59 -3.72 -32.00
CA TRP A 203 3.52 -4.83 -31.73
C TRP A 203 4.93 -4.63 -32.26
N GLU A 204 5.11 -3.83 -33.31
CA GLU A 204 6.44 -3.49 -33.83
C GLU A 204 7.21 -2.57 -32.88
N SER A 205 6.48 -1.81 -32.06
CA SER A 205 7.07 -0.82 -31.15
C SER A 205 7.42 -1.44 -29.80
N THR A 206 8.61 -1.12 -29.30
CA THR A 206 9.03 -1.51 -27.96
C THR A 206 8.75 -0.39 -26.97
N PHE A 207 7.91 -0.67 -25.97
CA PHE A 207 7.51 0.30 -24.95
C PHE A 207 8.36 0.16 -23.68
N SER A 208 8.70 1.28 -23.07
CA SER A 208 9.44 1.33 -21.81
C SER A 208 8.87 2.37 -20.86
N TYR A 209 8.67 1.96 -19.60
CA TYR A 209 8.13 2.84 -18.56
C TYR A 209 9.23 3.75 -18.01
N CYS A 210 9.11 5.06 -18.23
CA CYS A 210 10.11 6.04 -17.81
C CYS A 210 9.70 6.76 -16.53
N THR A 211 10.54 6.74 -15.50
CA THR A 211 10.34 7.52 -14.27
C THR A 211 11.41 8.59 -14.13
N PHE A 212 11.00 9.85 -14.02
CA PHE A 212 11.88 11.00 -13.89
C PHE A 212 12.00 11.44 -12.42
N ASP A 213 13.21 11.74 -11.96
CA ASP A 213 13.41 12.37 -10.65
C ASP A 213 13.06 13.88 -10.65
N THR A 214 13.15 14.51 -11.81
CA THR A 214 12.93 15.92 -12.04
C THR A 214 12.29 16.11 -13.41
N ALA A 215 11.42 17.11 -13.56
CA ALA A 215 10.78 17.40 -14.84
C ALA A 215 11.80 17.52 -15.99
N PRO A 216 11.51 16.95 -17.18
CA PRO A 216 12.40 17.01 -18.35
C PRO A 216 12.54 18.43 -18.91
N ALA A 217 11.49 19.25 -18.82
CA ALA A 217 11.53 20.64 -19.24
C ALA A 217 12.28 21.55 -18.23
N VAL A 218 12.96 22.56 -18.77
CA VAL A 218 13.60 23.62 -17.96
C VAL A 218 12.56 24.64 -17.48
N GLU A 219 11.62 24.98 -18.36
CA GLU A 219 10.51 25.90 -18.10
C GLU A 219 9.27 25.09 -17.74
N THR A 220 8.65 25.42 -16.60
CA THR A 220 7.61 24.61 -15.96
C THR A 220 6.24 24.89 -16.58
N THR A 221 6.05 24.58 -17.85
CA THR A 221 4.70 24.43 -18.42
C THR A 221 4.32 22.96 -18.30
N GLN A 222 3.45 22.64 -17.33
CA GLN A 222 3.04 21.26 -17.03
C GLN A 222 2.53 20.49 -18.27
N ASP A 223 2.02 21.22 -19.27
CA ASP A 223 1.47 20.61 -20.47
C ASP A 223 2.55 20.15 -21.49
N ALA A 224 3.81 20.60 -21.37
CA ALA A 224 4.87 20.28 -22.33
C ALA A 224 5.56 18.93 -22.06
N ASP A 225 5.40 18.38 -20.87
CA ASP A 225 6.08 17.15 -20.43
C ASP A 225 5.56 15.89 -21.17
N ASP A 226 4.32 15.91 -21.68
CA ASP A 226 3.69 14.81 -22.43
C ASP A 226 4.32 14.55 -23.82
N LEU A 227 5.05 15.52 -24.39
CA LEU A 227 5.54 15.50 -25.78
C LEU A 227 7.07 15.48 -25.88
N VAL A 228 7.73 15.09 -24.79
CA VAL A 228 9.18 15.12 -24.71
C VAL A 228 9.79 14.00 -25.55
N LEU A 229 10.76 14.37 -26.39
CA LEU A 229 11.56 13.43 -27.14
C LEU A 229 12.78 13.01 -26.32
N LEU A 230 12.95 11.71 -26.09
CA LEU A 230 14.10 11.15 -25.38
C LEU A 230 15.10 10.58 -26.37
N ARG A 231 16.34 11.07 -26.33
CA ARG A 231 17.42 10.59 -27.20
C ARG A 231 18.57 10.00 -26.38
N PRO A 232 18.96 8.72 -26.59
CA PRO A 232 20.19 8.20 -26.02
C PRO A 232 21.40 8.85 -26.69
N THR A 233 22.33 9.35 -25.89
CA THR A 233 23.57 10.00 -26.33
C THR A 233 24.76 9.27 -25.71
N PRO A 234 25.78 8.88 -26.50
CA PRO A 234 26.89 8.09 -26.00
C PRO A 234 27.69 8.85 -24.92
N SER A 235 28.07 8.13 -23.86
CA SER A 235 28.79 8.65 -22.70
C SER A 235 29.89 7.67 -22.31
N GLY A 236 31.14 8.12 -22.23
CA GLY A 236 32.23 7.30 -21.69
C GLY A 236 32.20 7.21 -20.15
N THR A 237 31.47 8.11 -19.51
CA THR A 237 31.44 8.27 -18.04
C THR A 237 30.37 7.40 -17.36
N GLU A 238 29.31 7.05 -18.09
CA GLU A 238 28.15 6.36 -17.52
C GLU A 238 28.26 4.83 -17.63
N PRO A 239 27.80 4.07 -16.62
CA PRO A 239 27.96 2.61 -16.59
C PRO A 239 27.21 1.91 -17.73
N GLN A 240 26.17 2.53 -18.29
CA GLN A 240 25.43 2.00 -19.43
C GLN A 240 26.02 2.43 -20.79
N GLY A 241 27.06 3.27 -20.80
CA GLY A 241 27.68 3.79 -22.02
C GLY A 241 26.89 4.89 -22.73
N TYR A 242 25.74 5.31 -22.20
CA TYR A 242 24.92 6.40 -22.75
C TYR A 242 24.11 7.09 -21.65
N TYR A 243 23.81 8.37 -21.88
CA TYR A 243 22.87 9.17 -21.10
C TYR A 243 21.65 9.53 -21.98
N ILE A 244 20.53 9.90 -21.36
CA ILE A 244 19.33 10.31 -22.10
C ILE A 244 19.22 11.82 -22.07
N ALA A 245 19.27 12.45 -23.25
CA ALA A 245 18.97 13.86 -23.43
C ALA A 245 17.48 14.02 -23.73
N ALA A 246 16.79 14.83 -22.92
CA ALA A 246 15.38 15.15 -23.11
C ALA A 246 15.24 16.45 -23.92
N TYR A 247 14.41 16.40 -24.96
CA TYR A 247 14.12 17.53 -25.83
C TYR A 247 12.65 17.90 -25.77
N VAL A 248 12.38 19.19 -25.58
CA VAL A 248 11.03 19.74 -25.45
C VAL A 248 10.65 20.42 -26.77
N PRO A 249 9.46 20.15 -27.33
CA PRO A 249 9.03 20.80 -28.56
C PRO A 249 8.77 22.30 -28.35
N ASP A 250 8.99 23.09 -29.40
CA ASP A 250 8.55 24.49 -29.43
C ASP A 250 7.01 24.59 -29.42
N GLU A 251 6.46 25.75 -29.02
CA GLU A 251 5.00 25.92 -28.87
C GLU A 251 4.23 25.58 -30.15
N VAL A 252 4.74 25.97 -31.32
CA VAL A 252 4.13 25.67 -32.62
C VAL A 252 4.11 24.16 -32.88
N SER A 253 5.26 23.50 -32.72
CA SER A 253 5.37 22.05 -32.88
C SER A 253 4.53 21.27 -31.86
N ALA A 254 4.46 21.75 -30.61
CA ALA A 254 3.62 21.17 -29.56
C ALA A 254 2.13 21.24 -29.91
N THR A 255 1.65 22.37 -30.44
CA THR A 255 0.25 22.49 -30.87
C THR A 255 -0.09 21.55 -32.04
N SER A 256 0.82 21.39 -33.00
CA SER A 256 0.67 20.44 -34.10
C SER A 256 0.60 18.99 -33.60
N LEU A 257 1.52 18.58 -32.72
CA LEU A 257 1.53 17.24 -32.10
C LEU A 257 0.25 16.97 -31.27
N ARG A 258 -0.25 17.95 -30.53
CA ARG A 258 -1.52 17.83 -29.78
C ARG A 258 -2.72 17.72 -30.69
N LYS A 259 -2.76 18.50 -31.77
CA LYS A 259 -3.82 18.42 -32.76
C LYS A 259 -3.86 17.02 -33.37
N ARG A 260 -2.69 16.46 -33.72
CA ARG A 260 -2.58 15.09 -34.23
C ARG A 260 -3.04 14.03 -33.23
N ARG A 261 -2.61 14.13 -31.97
CA ARG A 261 -3.06 13.22 -30.90
C ARG A 261 -4.58 13.25 -30.71
N ARG A 262 -5.23 14.39 -30.96
CA ARG A 262 -6.70 14.53 -30.89
C ARG A 262 -7.41 14.01 -32.13
N THR A 263 -6.85 14.18 -33.32
CA THR A 263 -7.47 13.72 -34.56
C THR A 263 -7.23 12.24 -34.83
N GLY A 264 -6.22 11.62 -34.21
CA GLY A 264 -5.92 10.19 -34.41
C GLY A 264 -5.38 9.84 -35.79
N GLU A 265 -5.06 10.85 -36.60
CA GLU A 265 -4.49 10.69 -37.94
C GLU A 265 -2.98 10.49 -37.83
N SER A 266 -2.48 9.33 -38.26
CA SER A 266 -1.03 9.04 -38.31
C SER A 266 -0.33 9.79 -39.45
N ALA A 267 -1.07 10.20 -40.48
CA ALA A 267 -0.55 10.92 -41.64
C ALA A 267 -1.52 12.06 -41.99
N GLY A 268 -1.20 13.27 -41.56
CA GLY A 268 -1.94 14.47 -41.97
C GLY A 268 -1.23 15.15 -43.14
N PRO A 269 -1.90 15.99 -43.95
CA PRO A 269 -1.29 16.71 -45.07
C PRO A 269 -0.22 17.77 -44.67
N SER A 270 0.21 17.78 -43.40
CA SER A 270 1.23 18.68 -42.82
C SER A 270 2.55 17.96 -42.50
N ASP A 271 2.72 16.69 -42.88
CA ASP A 271 3.91 15.88 -42.54
C ASP A 271 5.23 16.41 -43.16
N SER A 272 5.15 17.36 -44.10
CA SER A 272 6.33 17.98 -44.71
C SER A 272 6.99 19.08 -43.87
N GLU A 273 6.34 19.56 -42.79
CA GLU A 273 6.90 20.62 -41.96
C GLU A 273 7.79 20.04 -40.84
N PRO A 274 9.05 20.50 -40.71
CA PRO A 274 9.93 20.03 -39.65
C PRO A 274 9.44 20.46 -38.26
N LEU A 275 9.51 19.54 -37.31
CA LEU A 275 9.24 19.81 -35.90
C LEU A 275 10.53 20.23 -35.20
N TYR A 276 10.47 21.35 -34.47
CA TYR A 276 11.62 21.87 -33.73
C TYR A 276 11.53 21.50 -32.26
N PHE A 277 12.63 20.95 -31.74
CA PHE A 277 12.78 20.61 -30.35
C PHE A 277 14.02 21.26 -29.75
N ARG A 278 13.88 21.83 -28.56
CA ARG A 278 14.97 22.44 -27.80
C ARG A 278 15.46 21.50 -26.71
N HIS A 279 16.77 21.47 -26.51
CA HIS A 279 17.36 20.69 -25.43
C HIS A 279 16.87 21.17 -24.06
N GLY A 280 16.37 20.23 -23.26
CA GLY A 280 15.91 20.47 -21.90
C GLY A 280 16.98 20.09 -20.88
N ARG A 281 17.00 18.82 -20.48
CA ARG A 281 17.88 18.29 -19.43
C ARG A 281 18.46 16.94 -19.82
N ASP A 282 19.64 16.67 -19.28
CA ASP A 282 20.32 15.39 -19.40
C ASP A 282 20.03 14.52 -18.19
N PHE A 283 19.82 13.22 -18.43
CA PHE A 283 19.52 12.22 -17.42
C PHE A 283 20.46 11.04 -17.52
N THR A 284 21.02 10.63 -16.38
CA THR A 284 21.65 9.32 -16.21
C THR A 284 20.56 8.24 -16.20
N CYS A 285 20.79 7.14 -16.90
CA CYS A 285 19.81 6.07 -17.08
C CYS A 285 20.14 4.84 -16.23
N GLU A 286 19.16 4.32 -15.51
CA GLU A 286 19.16 2.97 -14.93
C GLU A 286 18.03 2.15 -15.57
N LYS A 287 18.39 1.05 -16.26
CA LYS A 287 17.46 0.26 -17.09
C LYS A 287 17.26 -1.10 -16.43
N GLN A 288 15.99 -1.40 -16.16
CA GLN A 288 15.55 -2.70 -15.67
C GLN A 288 14.70 -3.37 -16.75
N VAL A 289 15.13 -4.53 -17.24
CA VAL A 289 14.37 -5.30 -18.23
C VAL A 289 13.38 -6.21 -17.51
N PHE A 290 12.18 -6.32 -18.05
CA PHE A 290 11.15 -7.22 -17.55
C PHE A 290 11.03 -8.46 -18.43
N PRO A 291 10.66 -9.62 -17.86
CA PRO A 291 10.27 -10.76 -18.66
C PRO A 291 8.96 -10.47 -19.41
N ASP A 292 8.76 -11.16 -20.53
CA ASP A 292 7.58 -10.98 -21.38
C ASP A 292 6.27 -11.13 -20.60
N LEU A 293 5.29 -10.29 -20.91
CA LEU A 293 3.94 -10.27 -20.34
C LEU A 293 3.85 -10.07 -18.81
N THR A 294 4.93 -9.62 -18.16
CA THR A 294 4.87 -9.30 -16.71
C THR A 294 4.33 -7.91 -16.40
N GLN A 295 4.59 -6.94 -17.28
CA GLN A 295 4.01 -5.60 -17.22
C GLN A 295 3.25 -5.32 -18.51
N LEU A 296 1.99 -4.91 -18.37
CA LEU A 296 1.07 -4.63 -19.46
C LEU A 296 0.47 -3.24 -19.24
N ASP A 297 0.49 -2.41 -20.27
CA ASP A 297 -0.25 -1.16 -20.31
C ASP A 297 -1.57 -1.39 -21.04
N PHE A 298 -2.67 -0.94 -20.43
CA PHE A 298 -4.02 -1.09 -20.97
C PHE A 298 -4.56 0.26 -21.45
N ALA A 299 -4.92 0.33 -22.73
CA ALA A 299 -5.69 1.42 -23.30
C ALA A 299 -7.17 1.01 -23.33
N LEU A 300 -8.01 1.73 -22.59
CA LEU A 300 -9.45 1.51 -22.55
C LEU A 300 -10.12 2.25 -23.71
N GLY A 301 -10.69 1.52 -24.66
CA GLY A 301 -11.49 2.08 -25.73
C GLY A 301 -12.90 2.43 -25.26
N SER A 302 -13.58 3.33 -25.97
CA SER A 302 -15.00 3.64 -25.75
C SER A 302 -15.92 2.45 -26.02
N ASP A 303 -15.46 1.51 -26.84
CA ASP A 303 -16.29 0.46 -27.45
C ASP A 303 -16.36 -0.81 -26.60
N GLY A 304 -15.98 -0.72 -25.32
CA GLY A 304 -15.94 -1.88 -24.41
C GLY A 304 -14.78 -2.84 -24.69
N THR A 305 -13.76 -2.40 -25.42
CA THR A 305 -12.52 -3.15 -25.67
C THR A 305 -11.36 -2.49 -24.92
N ALA A 306 -10.48 -3.32 -24.35
CA ALA A 306 -9.25 -2.89 -23.71
C ALA A 306 -8.07 -3.47 -24.49
N LEU A 307 -7.26 -2.61 -25.09
CA LEU A 307 -6.08 -3.04 -25.82
C LEU A 307 -4.87 -3.08 -24.87
N TYR A 308 -4.17 -4.21 -24.84
CA TYR A 308 -2.95 -4.32 -24.04
C TYR A 308 -1.68 -4.29 -24.90
N VAL A 309 -0.64 -3.68 -24.34
CA VAL A 309 0.71 -3.62 -24.90
C VAL A 309 1.72 -4.06 -23.84
N PRO A 310 2.63 -5.00 -24.13
CA PRO A 310 3.66 -5.40 -23.17
C PRO A 310 4.74 -4.33 -23.01
N VAL A 311 5.07 -4.01 -21.76
CA VAL A 311 6.17 -3.09 -21.41
C VAL A 311 7.44 -3.91 -21.21
N SER A 312 8.46 -3.67 -22.04
CA SER A 312 9.68 -4.48 -22.05
C SER A 312 10.68 -4.08 -20.99
N SER A 313 10.71 -2.81 -20.59
CA SER A 313 11.67 -2.32 -19.61
C SER A 313 11.19 -1.09 -18.85
N ARG A 314 11.81 -0.85 -17.70
CA ARG A 314 11.68 0.39 -16.92
C ARG A 314 12.98 1.17 -16.97
N LEU A 315 12.88 2.46 -17.24
CA LEU A 315 13.98 3.42 -17.25
C LEU A 315 13.81 4.38 -16.08
N ALA A 316 14.72 4.30 -15.09
CA ALA A 316 14.82 5.28 -14.03
C ALA A 316 15.81 6.37 -14.44
N LEU A 317 15.29 7.57 -14.69
CA LEU A 317 16.01 8.72 -15.21
C LEU A 317 16.31 9.69 -14.09
N ARG A 318 17.60 9.82 -13.75
CA ARG A 318 18.09 10.74 -12.73
C ARG A 318 18.81 11.91 -13.36
N LYS A 319 18.56 13.12 -12.89
CA LYS A 319 19.16 14.33 -13.45
C LYS A 319 20.68 14.25 -13.42
N LYS A 320 21.31 14.32 -14.60
CA LYS A 320 22.76 14.38 -14.74
C LYS A 320 23.24 15.73 -14.21
N ARG A 321 24.28 15.71 -13.36
CA ARG A 321 24.93 16.95 -12.92
C ARG A 321 25.73 17.51 -14.09
N ALA A 322 25.43 18.74 -14.48
CA ALA A 322 26.15 19.38 -15.57
C ALA A 322 27.65 19.49 -15.23
N ALA A 323 28.49 18.81 -16.01
CA ALA A 323 29.89 19.20 -16.12
C ALA A 323 29.88 20.56 -16.83
N ARG A 324 30.57 21.57 -16.25
CA ARG A 324 30.70 22.90 -16.89
C ARG A 324 31.14 22.69 -18.34
N ARG A 325 30.40 23.26 -19.31
CA ARG A 325 30.88 23.43 -20.69
C ARG A 325 32.18 24.24 -20.63
N ARG A 326 33.32 23.55 -20.58
CA ARG A 326 34.62 24.19 -20.71
C ARG A 326 34.84 24.44 -22.19
N THR A 327 34.57 25.66 -22.64
CA THR A 327 35.19 26.19 -23.85
C THR A 327 36.69 26.35 -23.56
N SER A 328 37.48 25.29 -23.71
CA SER A 328 38.94 25.41 -23.65
C SER A 328 39.45 25.91 -24.99
N ALA A 329 40.00 27.13 -25.01
CA ALA A 329 40.68 27.72 -26.16
C ALA A 329 42.14 27.23 -26.31
N TYR A 330 42.58 26.23 -25.55
CA TYR A 330 43.93 25.67 -25.70
C TYR A 330 43.87 24.14 -25.63
N GLY A 331 44.34 23.51 -26.71
CA GLY A 331 44.48 22.08 -26.85
C GLY A 331 45.50 21.54 -25.85
N SER A 332 45.06 20.57 -25.05
CA SER A 332 45.93 19.70 -24.27
C SER A 332 45.56 18.27 -24.62
N LEU A 333 46.52 17.55 -25.20
CA LEU A 333 46.47 16.12 -25.45
C LEU A 333 46.34 15.37 -24.11
N ARG A 334 45.11 15.10 -23.71
CA ARG A 334 44.78 13.97 -22.85
C ARG A 334 43.61 13.25 -23.50
N ASP A 335 43.77 11.94 -23.62
CA ASP A 335 42.73 10.99 -24.02
C ASP A 335 41.71 10.93 -22.87
N GLU A 336 40.97 12.02 -22.67
CA GLU A 336 39.89 12.10 -21.69
C GLU A 336 38.65 11.49 -22.34
N LEU A 337 37.98 10.60 -21.61
CA LEU A 337 36.65 10.08 -21.96
C LEU A 337 35.66 11.25 -22.02
N GLU A 338 35.70 12.02 -23.11
CA GLU A 338 34.81 13.14 -23.34
C GLU A 338 33.43 12.60 -23.69
N ASP A 339 32.46 12.91 -22.83
CA ASP A 339 31.06 12.66 -23.14
C ASP A 339 30.68 13.45 -24.40
N VAL A 340 30.08 12.75 -25.38
CA VAL A 340 29.57 13.41 -26.59
C VAL A 340 28.46 14.37 -26.15
N ILE A 341 28.63 15.65 -26.46
CA ILE A 341 27.69 16.69 -26.06
C ILE A 341 26.45 16.63 -26.96
N ALA A 342 25.28 16.50 -26.34
CA ALA A 342 24.01 16.54 -27.04
C ALA A 342 23.79 17.91 -27.75
N PRO A 343 23.27 17.92 -29.00
CA PRO A 343 22.97 19.16 -29.71
C PRO A 343 21.94 20.01 -28.97
N ALA A 344 22.03 21.35 -29.11
CA ALA A 344 21.16 22.28 -28.39
C ALA A 344 19.72 22.34 -28.95
N ALA A 345 19.56 21.99 -30.23
CA ALA A 345 18.26 21.95 -30.91
C ALA A 345 18.24 20.77 -31.89
N LEU A 346 17.06 20.20 -32.11
CA LEU A 346 16.80 19.16 -33.09
C LEU A 346 15.70 19.60 -34.04
N GLU A 347 15.91 19.29 -35.30
CA GLU A 347 14.92 19.35 -36.36
C GLU A 347 14.50 17.91 -36.68
N VAL A 348 13.21 17.61 -36.54
CA VAL A 348 12.64 16.28 -36.72
C VAL A 348 11.60 16.33 -37.83
N SER A 349 11.90 15.68 -38.95
CA SER A 349 10.93 15.40 -40.02
C SER A 349 10.23 14.07 -39.74
N LEU A 350 8.93 14.02 -39.99
CA LEU A 350 8.15 12.80 -39.86
C LEU A 350 7.99 12.21 -41.26
N GLU A 351 8.56 11.05 -41.48
CA GLU A 351 8.33 10.33 -42.72
C GLU A 351 7.08 9.44 -42.55
N PRO A 352 6.17 9.41 -43.54
CA PRO A 352 5.07 8.48 -43.52
C PRO A 352 5.64 7.06 -43.51
N ASN A 353 5.17 6.23 -42.58
CA ASN A 353 5.60 4.85 -42.47
C ASN A 353 5.13 4.12 -43.74
N THR A 354 6.03 3.87 -44.70
CA THR A 354 5.69 3.30 -46.02
C THR A 354 5.29 1.82 -45.99
N GLY A 355 4.99 1.27 -44.81
CA GLY A 355 4.56 -0.12 -44.60
C GLY A 355 3.08 -0.38 -44.91
N ASP A 356 2.22 0.65 -44.91
CA ASP A 356 0.76 0.48 -45.03
C ASP A 356 0.22 0.44 -46.48
N ALA A 357 1.09 0.31 -47.49
CA ALA A 357 0.67 0.23 -48.90
C ALA A 357 0.65 -1.19 -49.49
N ALA A 358 0.73 -2.23 -48.66
CA ALA A 358 0.66 -3.62 -49.14
C ALA A 358 -0.12 -4.54 -48.19
N SER A 359 -1.45 -4.41 -48.19
CA SER A 359 -2.38 -5.53 -47.96
C SER A 359 -3.77 -5.19 -48.48
#